data_AF-A0A3A4XAI5-F1
#
_entry.id   AF-A0A3A4XAI5-F1
#
_cell.length_a   1.000
_cell.length_b   1.000
_cell.length_c   1.000
_cell.angle_alpha   90.00
_cell.angle_beta   90.00
_cell.angle_gamma   90.00
#
_symmetry.space_group_name_H-M   'P 1'
#
loop_
_entity.id
_entity.type
_entity.pdbx_description
1 polymer ?
#
loop_
_entity_poly.entity_id
_entity_poly.type
_entity_poly.pdbx_seq_one_letter_code
_entity_poly.pdbx_strand_id
1 'polypeptide(L)'
;MSKQETIHFMSDGLRLTGTLHLPDREQPPVVIGCHGLLADRQSPKQIALAEALNRIGIAYLRFDHRGCGDSQGDLQPGSLLPSRSRDLYHAIARMQTYSPVGAVIGLFGSSFGGTVVIATAVQWSVPGIVTYAAPIHSQTLGKAAGQQIRAQHALPDNDLAAISFDIRPCLSGLKNILIVHGTSDDIVPPDHALRIFEAAREPKKLISLEGGDHPMSNPAHQRRFMHACTAWFKPFSSADHRETK
;
A
#
# COMPACT_ATOMS: atom_id res chain seq x y z
N MET A 1 0.89 7.94 -24.49
CA MET A 1 0.32 8.44 -23.21
C MET A 1 -0.21 7.24 -22.45
N SER A 2 -0.01 7.15 -21.13
CA SER A 2 -0.54 6.05 -20.30
C SER A 2 -2.07 6.09 -20.30
N LYS A 3 -2.73 4.96 -20.59
CA LYS A 3 -4.19 4.87 -20.54
C LYS A 3 -4.63 4.68 -19.08
N GLN A 4 -5.61 5.45 -18.62
CA GLN A 4 -6.27 5.22 -17.34
C GLN A 4 -7.68 4.69 -17.57
N GLU A 5 -8.04 3.65 -16.82
CA GLU A 5 -9.37 3.04 -16.88
C GLU A 5 -9.97 2.96 -15.49
N THR A 6 -11.25 3.28 -15.36
CA THR A 6 -12.00 3.00 -14.13
C THR A 6 -12.33 1.52 -14.10
N ILE A 7 -12.01 0.86 -12.98
CA ILE A 7 -12.32 -0.54 -12.76
C ILE A 7 -13.19 -0.69 -11.50
N HIS A 8 -14.11 -1.65 -11.55
CA HIS A 8 -14.90 -2.05 -10.41
C HIS A 8 -14.65 -3.52 -10.06
N PHE A 9 -14.71 -3.84 -8.78
CA PHE A 9 -14.66 -5.20 -8.27
C PHE A 9 -15.45 -5.33 -6.98
N MET A 10 -15.84 -6.55 -6.64
CA MET A 10 -16.65 -6.83 -5.44
C MET A 10 -15.75 -7.25 -4.28
N SER A 11 -16.05 -6.76 -3.07
CA SER A 11 -15.43 -7.15 -1.80
C SER A 11 -16.52 -7.28 -0.74
N ASP A 12 -16.75 -8.48 -0.20
CA ASP A 12 -17.84 -8.76 0.76
C ASP A 12 -19.24 -8.22 0.31
N GLY A 13 -19.55 -8.29 -0.98
CA GLY A 13 -20.81 -7.75 -1.54
C GLY A 13 -20.84 -6.23 -1.76
N LEU A 14 -19.75 -5.52 -1.48
CA LEU A 14 -19.58 -4.10 -1.76
C LEU A 14 -18.84 -3.90 -3.09
N ARG A 15 -19.32 -2.98 -3.93
CA ARG A 15 -18.59 -2.55 -5.13
C ARG A 15 -17.51 -1.54 -4.74
N LEU A 16 -16.26 -1.91 -4.99
CA LEU A 16 -15.11 -1.04 -4.86
C LEU A 16 -14.71 -0.46 -6.21
N THR A 17 -14.17 0.76 -6.18
CA THR A 17 -13.77 1.51 -7.37
C THR A 17 -12.27 1.74 -7.39
N GLY A 18 -11.65 1.48 -8.53
CA GLY A 18 -10.25 1.75 -8.77
C GLY A 18 -9.98 2.45 -10.09
N THR A 19 -8.76 2.94 -10.23
CA THR A 19 -8.20 3.43 -11.48
C THR A 19 -6.99 2.59 -11.82
N LEU A 20 -7.07 1.91 -12.95
CA LEU A 20 -5.99 1.12 -13.50
C LEU A 20 -5.20 1.97 -14.50
N HIS A 21 -3.89 2.06 -14.29
CA HIS A 21 -2.95 2.67 -15.21
C HIS A 21 -2.31 1.60 -16.07
N LEU A 22 -2.58 1.65 -17.38
CA LEU A 22 -2.09 0.69 -18.38
C LEU A 22 -0.97 1.32 -19.22
N PRO A 23 0.23 0.72 -19.25
CA PRO A 23 1.29 1.11 -20.17
C PRO A 23 0.98 0.59 -21.58
N ASP A 24 1.72 1.08 -22.56
CA ASP A 24 1.68 0.56 -23.93
C ASP A 24 2.51 -0.74 -24.02
N ARG A 25 1.98 -1.80 -23.41
CA ARG A 25 2.56 -3.14 -23.36
C ARG A 25 1.41 -4.14 -23.28
N GLU A 26 1.52 -5.26 -24.00
CA GLU A 26 0.57 -6.36 -23.87
C GLU A 26 0.75 -7.08 -22.52
N GLN A 27 -0.36 -7.33 -21.82
CA GLN A 27 -0.41 -7.99 -20.51
C GLN A 27 0.72 -7.54 -19.55
N PRO A 28 0.82 -6.23 -19.27
CA PRO A 28 1.85 -5.71 -18.40
C PRO A 28 1.68 -6.29 -16.99
N PRO A 29 2.78 -6.64 -16.32
CA PRO A 29 2.72 -7.02 -14.91
C PRO A 29 2.17 -5.84 -14.10
N VAL A 30 1.47 -6.12 -13.00
CA VAL A 30 0.74 -5.10 -12.24
C VAL A 30 1.20 -4.99 -10.79
N VAL A 31 1.29 -3.76 -10.30
CA VAL A 31 1.43 -3.43 -8.88
C VAL A 31 0.10 -2.88 -8.36
N ILE A 32 -0.31 -3.28 -7.15
CA ILE A 32 -1.55 -2.83 -6.52
C ILE A 32 -1.22 -1.94 -5.32
N GLY A 33 -1.84 -0.77 -5.27
CA GLY A 33 -1.60 0.28 -4.28
C GLY A 33 -2.71 0.42 -3.24
N CYS A 34 -2.35 0.40 -1.96
CA CYS A 34 -3.23 0.73 -0.82
C CYS A 34 -2.93 2.12 -0.26
N HIS A 35 -3.96 2.97 -0.21
CA HIS A 35 -3.86 4.32 0.37
C HIS A 35 -3.84 4.30 1.92
N GLY A 36 -3.50 5.44 2.54
CA GLY A 36 -3.56 5.63 4.00
C GLY A 36 -5.01 5.73 4.52
N LEU A 37 -5.20 5.72 5.84
CA LEU A 37 -6.53 5.66 6.47
C LEU A 37 -7.46 6.81 6.04
N LEU A 38 -6.91 8.01 5.93
CA LEU A 38 -7.64 9.26 5.63
C LEU A 38 -7.44 9.73 4.18
N ALA A 39 -7.08 8.80 3.31
CA ALA A 39 -6.82 9.07 1.91
C ALA A 39 -7.76 8.22 1.05
N ASP A 40 -7.59 8.35 -0.25
CA ASP A 40 -8.30 7.58 -1.26
C ASP A 40 -7.34 7.27 -2.42
N ARG A 41 -7.88 6.74 -3.52
CA ARG A 41 -7.12 6.42 -4.73
C ARG A 41 -6.48 7.63 -5.38
N GLN A 42 -6.89 8.87 -5.06
CA GLN A 42 -6.31 10.12 -5.57
C GLN A 42 -5.06 10.57 -4.78
N SER A 43 -4.58 9.76 -3.82
CA SER A 43 -3.33 10.05 -3.11
C SER A 43 -2.18 10.42 -4.07
N PRO A 44 -1.51 11.59 -3.90
CA PRO A 44 -0.46 12.03 -4.81
C PRO A 44 0.70 11.03 -4.94
N LYS A 45 1.05 10.33 -3.85
CA LYS A 45 2.07 9.26 -3.87
C LYS A 45 1.66 8.08 -4.74
N GLN A 46 0.38 7.69 -4.71
CA GLN A 46 -0.16 6.61 -5.52
C GLN A 46 -0.14 7.00 -7.01
N ILE A 47 -0.59 8.21 -7.34
CA ILE A 47 -0.59 8.72 -8.73
C ILE A 47 0.84 8.80 -9.28
N ALA A 48 1.76 9.42 -8.54
CA ALA A 48 3.14 9.58 -8.99
C ALA A 48 3.87 8.23 -9.15
N LEU A 49 3.63 7.26 -8.26
CA LEU A 49 4.19 5.92 -8.39
C LEU A 49 3.57 5.17 -9.58
N ALA A 50 2.26 5.29 -9.79
CA ALA A 50 1.57 4.69 -10.93
C ALA A 50 2.18 5.19 -12.25
N GLU A 51 2.36 6.51 -12.40
CA GLU A 51 2.98 7.10 -13.58
C GLU A 51 4.43 6.65 -13.76
N ALA A 52 5.22 6.59 -12.68
CA ALA A 52 6.62 6.18 -12.74
C ALA A 52 6.77 4.72 -13.17
N LEU A 53 5.93 3.81 -12.66
CA LEU A 53 5.91 2.40 -13.03
C LEU A 53 5.37 2.19 -14.45
N ASN A 54 4.37 2.96 -14.86
CA ASN A 54 3.81 2.91 -16.21
C ASN A 54 4.87 3.24 -17.28
N ARG A 55 5.73 4.23 -17.02
CA ARG A 55 6.85 4.58 -17.92
C ARG A 55 7.86 3.46 -18.13
N ILE A 56 7.90 2.46 -17.25
CA ILE A 56 8.77 1.29 -17.37
C ILE A 56 8.00 0.00 -17.69
N GLY A 57 6.76 0.12 -18.21
CA GLY A 57 5.99 -1.02 -18.70
C GLY A 57 5.35 -1.86 -17.60
N ILE A 58 5.08 -1.29 -16.43
CA ILE A 58 4.38 -1.93 -15.31
C ILE A 58 3.03 -1.24 -15.11
N ALA A 59 1.94 -2.01 -15.11
CA ALA A 59 0.62 -1.50 -14.80
C ALA A 59 0.46 -1.21 -13.30
N TYR A 60 -0.49 -0.34 -12.97
CA TYR A 60 -0.72 0.04 -11.59
C TYR A 60 -2.20 0.19 -11.26
N LEU A 61 -2.68 -0.56 -10.27
CA LEU A 61 -4.02 -0.38 -9.72
C LEU A 61 -3.96 0.46 -8.46
N ARG A 62 -4.57 1.65 -8.49
CA ARG A 62 -4.94 2.41 -7.30
C ARG A 62 -6.44 2.23 -7.07
N PHE A 63 -6.88 1.92 -5.86
CA PHE A 63 -8.30 1.71 -5.58
C PHE A 63 -8.70 2.32 -4.25
N ASP A 64 -9.99 2.63 -4.13
CA ASP A 64 -10.60 3.08 -2.89
C ASP A 64 -10.99 1.87 -2.06
N HIS A 65 -10.51 1.80 -0.82
CA HIS A 65 -11.05 0.86 0.14
C HIS A 65 -12.53 1.18 0.44
N ARG A 66 -13.26 0.23 1.02
CA ARG A 66 -14.67 0.44 1.40
C ARG A 66 -14.84 1.70 2.26
N GLY A 67 -15.89 2.48 2.00
CA GLY A 67 -16.14 3.75 2.69
C GLY A 67 -15.19 4.90 2.34
N CYS A 68 -14.41 4.77 1.26
CA CYS A 68 -13.54 5.84 0.75
C CYS A 68 -13.89 6.18 -0.69
N GLY A 69 -13.72 7.45 -1.09
CA GLY A 69 -13.91 7.91 -2.47
C GLY A 69 -15.23 7.46 -3.09
N ASP A 70 -15.16 6.72 -4.20
CA ASP A 70 -16.34 6.19 -4.90
C ASP A 70 -16.62 4.71 -4.60
N SER A 71 -15.98 4.15 -3.58
CA SER A 71 -16.26 2.78 -3.12
C SER A 71 -17.45 2.74 -2.19
N GLN A 72 -18.25 1.68 -2.30
CA GLN A 72 -19.40 1.45 -1.42
C GLN A 72 -18.99 1.07 0.02
N GLY A 73 -19.98 1.05 0.89
CA GLY A 73 -19.86 0.68 2.29
C GLY A 73 -19.42 1.85 3.16
N ASP A 74 -19.21 1.55 4.43
CA ASP A 74 -18.80 2.53 5.43
C ASP A 74 -17.47 2.12 6.05
N LEU A 75 -16.74 3.11 6.54
CA LEU A 75 -15.60 2.87 7.41
C LEU A 75 -16.12 2.32 8.74
N GLN A 76 -15.67 1.11 9.08
CA GLN A 76 -16.06 0.39 10.29
C GLN A 76 -14.87 0.36 11.25
N PRO A 77 -14.82 1.27 12.24
CA PRO A 77 -13.62 1.49 13.02
C PRO A 77 -13.09 0.21 13.70
N GLY A 78 -13.96 -0.53 14.40
CA GLY A 78 -13.61 -1.80 15.06
C GLY A 78 -13.16 -2.94 14.13
N SER A 79 -13.17 -2.75 12.81
CA SER A 79 -12.74 -3.76 11.83
C SER A 79 -11.88 -3.18 10.69
N LEU A 80 -11.26 -2.01 10.88
CA LEU A 80 -10.51 -1.30 9.82
C LEU A 80 -9.45 -2.18 9.14
N LEU A 81 -8.57 -2.82 9.90
CA LEU A 81 -7.52 -3.65 9.32
C LEU A 81 -8.11 -4.90 8.61
N PRO A 82 -8.93 -5.75 9.26
CA PRO A 82 -9.51 -6.92 8.59
C PRO A 82 -10.35 -6.60 7.35
N SER A 83 -11.14 -5.52 7.38
CA SER A 83 -11.96 -5.12 6.24
C SER A 83 -11.13 -4.64 5.06
N ARG A 84 -10.13 -3.77 5.29
CA ARG A 84 -9.23 -3.29 4.24
C ARG A 84 -8.30 -4.37 3.71
N SER A 85 -7.88 -5.33 4.55
CA SER A 85 -7.14 -6.51 4.10
C SER A 85 -7.97 -7.40 3.16
N ARG A 86 -9.27 -7.56 3.41
CA ARG A 86 -10.20 -8.24 2.48
C ARG A 86 -10.39 -7.46 1.19
N ASP A 87 -10.47 -6.14 1.23
CA ASP A 87 -10.52 -5.31 0.01
C ASP A 87 -9.28 -5.52 -0.86
N LEU A 88 -8.09 -5.51 -0.25
CA LEU A 88 -6.84 -5.79 -0.97
C LEU A 88 -6.81 -7.22 -1.52
N TYR A 89 -7.27 -8.21 -0.75
CA TYR A 89 -7.42 -9.59 -1.21
C TYR A 89 -8.26 -9.65 -2.50
N HIS A 90 -9.43 -9.00 -2.51
CA HIS A 90 -10.31 -8.99 -3.67
C HIS A 90 -9.75 -8.16 -4.84
N ALA A 91 -8.97 -7.12 -4.58
CA ALA A 91 -8.24 -6.39 -5.62
C ALA A 91 -7.17 -7.28 -6.29
N ILE A 92 -6.42 -8.06 -5.51
CA ILE A 92 -5.44 -9.04 -6.02
C ILE A 92 -6.16 -10.09 -6.89
N ALA A 93 -7.22 -10.72 -6.37
CA ALA A 93 -7.98 -11.73 -7.10
C ALA A 93 -8.60 -11.16 -8.40
N ARG A 94 -9.05 -9.90 -8.37
CA ARG A 94 -9.57 -9.21 -9.55
C ARG A 94 -8.49 -9.06 -10.62
N MET A 95 -7.29 -8.63 -10.24
CA MET A 95 -6.17 -8.42 -11.18
C MET A 95 -5.63 -9.73 -11.75
N GLN A 96 -5.58 -10.81 -10.96
CA GLN A 96 -5.18 -12.13 -11.44
C GLN A 96 -6.07 -12.69 -12.56
N THR A 97 -7.32 -12.22 -12.65
CA THR A 97 -8.30 -12.66 -13.65
C THR A 97 -8.61 -11.58 -14.69
N TYR A 98 -7.93 -10.43 -14.64
CA TYR A 98 -8.19 -9.32 -15.56
C TYR A 98 -7.29 -9.40 -16.79
N SER A 99 -7.83 -9.87 -17.92
CA SER A 99 -7.04 -10.15 -19.12
C SER A 99 -6.19 -9.00 -19.67
N PRO A 100 -6.52 -7.71 -19.47
CA PRO A 100 -5.64 -6.61 -19.91
C PRO A 100 -4.31 -6.50 -19.15
N VAL A 101 -4.14 -7.18 -18.00
CA VAL A 101 -2.88 -7.20 -17.25
C VAL A 101 -2.34 -8.62 -17.13
N GLY A 102 -1.02 -8.73 -16.91
CA GLY A 102 -0.35 -9.98 -16.61
C GLY A 102 -0.33 -10.28 -15.11
N ALA A 103 0.75 -10.89 -14.63
CA ALA A 103 0.89 -11.27 -13.23
C ALA A 103 0.86 -10.07 -12.25
N VAL A 104 0.28 -10.28 -11.07
CA VAL A 104 0.42 -9.36 -9.93
C VAL A 104 1.82 -9.53 -9.36
N ILE A 105 2.70 -8.54 -9.59
CA ILE A 105 4.11 -8.61 -9.21
C ILE A 105 4.43 -7.88 -7.92
N GLY A 106 3.52 -7.06 -7.41
CA GLY A 106 3.79 -6.42 -6.14
C GLY A 106 2.69 -5.57 -5.55
N LEU A 107 2.96 -5.17 -4.32
CA LEU A 107 2.06 -4.36 -3.50
C LEU A 107 2.79 -3.11 -3.02
N PHE A 108 2.08 -1.98 -3.05
CA PHE A 108 2.54 -0.74 -2.43
C PHE A 108 1.54 -0.28 -1.38
N GLY A 109 2.03 0.12 -0.21
CA GLY A 109 1.19 0.70 0.84
C GLY A 109 1.84 1.90 1.51
N SER A 110 1.09 2.98 1.69
CA SER A 110 1.52 4.16 2.44
C SER A 110 0.74 4.29 3.74
N SER A 111 1.42 4.61 4.84
CA SER A 111 0.82 4.75 6.17
C SER A 111 0.01 3.50 6.51
N PHE A 112 -1.25 3.64 6.91
CA PHE A 112 -2.14 2.51 7.17
C PHE A 112 -2.32 1.56 5.97
N GLY A 113 -2.13 2.03 4.72
CA GLY A 113 -2.07 1.16 3.55
C GLY A 113 -0.87 0.21 3.57
N GLY A 114 0.26 0.63 4.15
CA GLY A 114 1.42 -0.23 4.38
C GLY A 114 1.14 -1.31 5.43
N THR A 115 0.41 -0.96 6.50
CA THR A 115 -0.10 -1.93 7.49
C THR A 115 -0.97 -2.99 6.83
N VAL A 116 -1.92 -2.58 5.98
CA VAL A 116 -2.80 -3.48 5.22
C VAL A 116 -1.99 -4.40 4.30
N VAL A 117 -1.03 -3.84 3.55
CA VAL A 117 -0.17 -4.62 2.65
C VAL A 117 0.62 -5.68 3.41
N ILE A 118 1.23 -5.34 4.55
CA ILE A 118 1.99 -6.31 5.37
C ILE A 118 1.05 -7.39 5.91
N ALA A 119 -0.10 -7.00 6.48
CA ALA A 119 -1.06 -7.94 7.03
C ALA A 119 -1.66 -8.91 5.98
N THR A 120 -1.79 -8.47 4.74
CA THR A 120 -2.29 -9.31 3.63
C THR A 120 -1.18 -10.14 2.97
N ALA A 121 0.04 -9.60 2.85
CA ALA A 121 1.16 -10.26 2.17
C ALA A 121 1.66 -11.53 2.88
N VAL A 122 1.38 -11.72 4.17
CA VAL A 122 1.67 -12.99 4.85
C VAL A 122 0.79 -14.15 4.35
N GLN A 123 -0.37 -13.85 3.77
CA GLN A 123 -1.28 -14.85 3.18
C GLN A 123 -1.07 -15.02 1.67
N TRP A 124 -0.43 -14.04 1.02
CA TRP A 124 -0.22 -14.01 -0.43
C TRP A 124 1.25 -13.78 -0.74
N SER A 125 1.90 -14.77 -1.35
CA SER A 125 3.29 -14.64 -1.82
C SER A 125 3.35 -13.71 -3.04
N VAL A 126 3.45 -12.41 -2.81
CA VAL A 126 3.72 -11.41 -3.86
C VAL A 126 5.22 -11.26 -4.10
N PRO A 127 5.68 -11.10 -5.37
CA PRO A 127 7.10 -11.00 -5.67
C PRO A 127 7.81 -9.79 -5.05
N GLY A 128 7.14 -8.63 -4.93
CA GLY A 128 7.72 -7.43 -4.33
C GLY A 128 6.74 -6.63 -3.47
N ILE A 129 7.22 -6.11 -2.36
CA ILE A 129 6.47 -5.25 -1.44
C ILE A 129 7.21 -3.93 -1.26
N VAL A 130 6.48 -2.82 -1.27
CA VAL A 130 7.00 -1.50 -0.91
C VAL A 130 6.10 -0.89 0.15
N THR A 131 6.68 -0.40 1.24
CA THR A 131 5.95 0.40 2.24
C THR A 131 6.56 1.78 2.40
N TYR A 132 5.69 2.76 2.66
CA TYR A 132 6.08 4.10 3.10
C TYR A 132 5.40 4.44 4.42
N ALA A 133 6.17 4.79 5.46
CA ALA A 133 5.65 5.24 6.75
C ALA A 133 4.63 4.28 7.42
N ALA A 134 4.83 2.97 7.30
CA ALA A 134 3.85 1.97 7.74
C ALA A 134 3.89 1.73 9.27
N PRO A 135 2.81 2.01 10.02
CA PRO A 135 2.75 1.65 11.43
C PRO A 135 2.50 0.14 11.58
N ILE A 136 3.17 -0.48 12.55
CA ILE A 136 2.99 -1.91 12.87
C ILE A 136 2.02 -2.15 14.04
N HIS A 137 1.67 -1.09 14.78
CA HIS A 137 0.62 -1.10 15.79
C HIS A 137 0.12 0.32 16.05
N SER A 138 -1.05 0.45 16.66
CA SER A 138 -1.66 1.75 16.95
C SER A 138 -1.11 2.46 18.21
N GLN A 139 -0.44 1.73 19.11
CA GLN A 139 -0.09 2.20 20.46
C GLN A 139 0.87 3.41 20.53
N THR A 140 1.71 3.59 19.51
CA THR A 140 2.76 4.63 19.45
C THR A 140 2.49 5.67 18.36
N LEU A 141 1.30 5.64 17.76
CA LEU A 141 0.87 6.72 16.88
C LEU A 141 0.84 8.02 17.70
N GLY A 142 1.32 9.12 17.12
CA GLY A 142 1.36 10.41 17.81
C GLY A 142 -0.02 10.80 18.36
N LYS A 143 -0.07 11.49 19.52
CA LYS A 143 -1.33 11.97 20.11
C LYS A 143 -2.14 12.82 19.12
N ALA A 144 -1.46 13.67 18.35
CA ALA A 144 -2.05 14.47 17.29
C ALA A 144 -2.59 13.61 16.14
N ALA A 145 -1.87 12.55 15.74
CA ALA A 145 -2.34 11.60 14.73
C ALA A 145 -3.62 10.89 15.19
N GLY A 146 -3.66 10.42 16.44
CA GLY A 146 -4.86 9.81 17.02
C GLY A 146 -6.06 10.77 17.05
N GLN A 147 -5.83 12.04 17.43
CA GLN A 147 -6.87 13.08 17.41
C GLN A 147 -7.36 13.40 16.00
N GLN A 148 -6.46 13.50 15.02
CA GLN A 148 -6.81 13.79 13.64
C GLN A 148 -7.60 12.64 13.00
N ILE A 149 -7.20 11.39 13.26
CA ILE A 149 -7.94 10.19 12.84
C ILE A 149 -9.34 10.19 13.44
N ARG A 150 -9.50 10.54 14.73
CA ARG A 150 -10.82 10.64 15.38
C ARG A 150 -11.67 11.74 14.77
N ALA A 151 -11.13 12.94 14.64
CA ALA A 151 -11.85 14.11 14.15
C ALA A 151 -12.36 13.91 12.72
N GLN A 152 -11.54 13.34 11.82
CA GLN A 152 -11.93 13.13 10.43
C GLN A 152 -12.92 11.98 10.22
N HIS A 153 -13.00 11.02 11.16
CA HIS A 153 -13.92 9.88 11.09
C HIS A 153 -15.08 9.96 12.08
N ALA A 154 -15.26 11.11 12.76
CA ALA A 154 -16.25 11.30 13.82
C ALA A 154 -16.24 10.16 14.86
N LEU A 155 -15.05 9.62 15.18
CA LEU A 155 -14.92 8.56 16.18
C LEU A 155 -15.14 9.14 17.57
N PRO A 156 -15.87 8.43 18.46
CA PRO A 156 -15.98 8.84 19.85
C PRO A 156 -14.58 8.95 20.50
N ASP A 157 -14.35 10.00 21.29
CA ASP A 157 -13.04 10.24 21.94
C ASP A 157 -12.53 9.06 22.78
N ASN A 158 -13.46 8.23 23.25
CA ASN A 158 -13.20 7.09 24.15
C ASN A 158 -12.94 5.77 23.41
N ASP A 159 -13.11 5.71 22.08
CA ASP A 159 -12.99 4.46 21.34
C ASP A 159 -11.59 4.30 20.72
N LEU A 160 -10.62 3.92 21.55
CA LEU A 160 -9.29 3.51 21.08
C LEU A 160 -9.33 2.14 20.39
N ALA A 161 -10.35 1.32 20.64
CA ALA A 161 -10.51 0.00 20.04
C ALA A 161 -10.85 0.11 18.54
N ALA A 162 -11.57 1.16 18.17
CA ALA A 162 -11.92 1.56 16.80
C ALA A 162 -10.73 1.81 15.85
N ILE A 163 -9.50 1.94 16.33
CA ILE A 163 -8.30 2.02 15.48
C ILE A 163 -7.20 1.07 15.97
N SER A 164 -7.56 0.13 16.84
CA SER A 164 -6.60 -0.79 17.43
C SER A 164 -6.20 -1.84 16.42
N PHE A 165 -4.89 -1.97 16.21
CA PHE A 165 -4.31 -3.04 15.42
C PHE A 165 -2.89 -3.34 15.92
N ASP A 166 -2.47 -4.57 15.68
CA ASP A 166 -1.10 -5.02 15.91
C ASP A 166 -0.74 -6.07 14.85
N ILE A 167 0.19 -5.72 13.98
CA ILE A 167 0.70 -6.58 12.91
C ILE A 167 2.12 -7.07 13.20
N ARG A 168 2.66 -6.86 14.41
CA ARG A 168 3.95 -7.42 14.83
C ARG A 168 4.01 -8.95 14.63
N PRO A 169 2.95 -9.73 14.91
CA PRO A 169 2.95 -11.17 14.63
C PRO A 169 3.14 -11.53 13.15
N CYS A 170 2.83 -10.62 12.22
CA CYS A 170 2.95 -10.84 10.77
C CYS A 170 4.39 -10.63 10.25
N LEU A 171 5.26 -9.95 11.00
CA LEU A 171 6.53 -9.45 10.44
C LEU A 171 7.55 -10.55 10.12
N SER A 172 7.59 -11.64 10.90
CA SER A 172 8.57 -12.72 10.74
C SER A 172 8.38 -13.54 9.46
N GLY A 173 7.18 -13.54 8.90
CA GLY A 173 6.86 -14.21 7.63
C GLY A 173 7.20 -13.37 6.39
N LEU A 174 7.54 -12.10 6.57
CA LEU A 174 7.69 -11.13 5.47
C LEU A 174 9.04 -11.29 4.78
N LYS A 175 9.04 -11.20 3.44
CA LYS A 175 10.25 -11.13 2.59
C LYS A 175 9.96 -10.28 1.37
N ASN A 176 10.98 -10.00 0.54
CA ASN A 176 10.85 -9.19 -0.66
C ASN A 176 10.30 -7.79 -0.39
N ILE A 177 10.76 -7.12 0.66
CA ILE A 177 10.25 -5.81 1.07
C ILE A 177 11.29 -4.68 0.97
N LEU A 178 10.89 -3.59 0.32
CA LEU A 178 11.50 -2.27 0.44
C LEU A 178 10.68 -1.43 1.42
N ILE A 179 11.34 -0.94 2.46
CA ILE A 179 10.77 -0.12 3.52
C ILE A 179 11.34 1.29 3.35
N VAL A 180 10.48 2.29 3.29
CA VAL A 180 10.89 3.69 3.18
C VAL A 180 10.23 4.51 4.28
N HIS A 181 10.99 5.35 4.98
CA HIS A 181 10.48 6.14 6.11
C HIS A 181 11.22 7.47 6.23
N GLY A 182 10.52 8.54 6.63
CA GLY A 182 11.13 9.84 6.92
C GLY A 182 11.63 9.93 8.37
N THR A 183 12.85 10.40 8.62
CA THR A 183 13.40 10.45 9.99
C THR A 183 12.75 11.50 10.90
N SER A 184 12.00 12.45 10.32
CA SER A 184 11.24 13.49 11.02
C SER A 184 9.72 13.27 10.93
N ASP A 185 9.28 12.03 10.72
CA ASP A 185 7.87 11.64 10.75
C ASP A 185 7.31 11.76 12.19
N ASP A 186 6.41 12.72 12.38
CA ASP A 186 5.77 13.08 13.64
C ASP A 186 4.45 12.32 13.90
N ILE A 187 3.97 11.56 12.92
CA ILE A 187 2.74 10.77 12.97
C ILE A 187 3.06 9.31 13.28
N VAL A 188 3.99 8.73 12.51
CA VAL A 188 4.47 7.36 12.66
C VAL A 188 5.96 7.39 12.95
N PRO A 189 6.38 7.11 14.19
CA PRO A 189 7.80 7.10 14.54
C PRO A 189 8.64 6.18 13.62
N PRO A 190 9.87 6.59 13.24
CA PRO A 190 10.75 5.78 12.40
C PRO A 190 11.09 4.38 12.96
N ASP A 191 10.96 4.17 14.27
CA ASP A 191 11.09 2.87 14.95
C ASP A 191 10.21 1.78 14.31
N HIS A 192 9.05 2.14 13.78
CA HIS A 192 8.19 1.19 13.07
C HIS A 192 8.90 0.59 11.84
N ALA A 193 9.57 1.40 11.04
CA ALA A 193 10.31 0.92 9.86
C ALA A 193 11.53 0.08 10.25
N LEU A 194 12.23 0.46 11.33
CA LEU A 194 13.34 -0.34 11.86
C LEU A 194 12.87 -1.73 12.28
N ARG A 195 11.74 -1.81 13.01
CA ARG A 195 11.20 -3.09 13.49
C ARG A 195 10.66 -3.97 12.36
N ILE A 196 10.09 -3.38 11.30
CA ILE A 196 9.77 -4.13 10.07
C ILE A 196 11.06 -4.69 9.45
N PHE A 197 12.10 -3.87 9.33
CA PHE A 197 13.36 -4.28 8.71
C PHE A 197 14.06 -5.37 9.51
N GLU A 198 14.12 -5.27 10.84
CA GLU A 198 14.73 -6.26 11.72
C GLU A 198 14.02 -7.61 11.64
N ALA A 199 12.69 -7.62 11.65
CA ALA A 199 11.89 -8.84 11.66
C ALA A 199 11.73 -9.51 10.29
N ALA A 200 11.73 -8.74 9.19
CA ALA A 200 11.58 -9.28 7.84
C ALA A 200 12.80 -10.13 7.43
N ARG A 201 12.58 -11.08 6.53
CA ARG A 201 13.60 -11.93 5.91
C ARG A 201 14.13 -11.32 4.62
N GLU A 202 15.32 -11.76 4.21
CA GLU A 202 15.89 -11.39 2.91
C GLU A 202 15.08 -11.95 1.73
N PRO A 203 15.05 -11.26 0.57
CA PRO A 203 15.66 -9.96 0.33
C PRO A 203 14.84 -8.81 0.94
N LYS A 204 15.51 -7.88 1.62
CA LYS A 204 14.91 -6.68 2.22
C LYS A 204 15.79 -5.45 2.08
N LYS A 205 15.18 -4.27 2.13
CA LYS A 205 15.91 -3.00 2.11
C LYS A 205 15.18 -1.95 2.93
N LEU A 206 15.93 -1.15 3.69
CA LEU A 206 15.43 0.04 4.37
C LEU A 206 16.04 1.30 3.74
N ILE A 207 15.22 2.32 3.51
CA ILE A 207 15.63 3.65 3.12
C ILE A 207 15.07 4.66 4.12
N SER A 208 15.96 5.22 4.93
CA SER A 208 15.66 6.38 5.76
C SER A 208 15.86 7.66 4.95
N LEU A 209 14.82 8.50 4.89
CA LEU A 209 14.85 9.81 4.26
C LEU A 209 15.14 10.84 5.35
N GLU A 210 16.38 11.31 5.42
CA GLU A 210 16.84 12.24 6.46
C GLU A 210 16.06 13.57 6.41
N GLY A 211 15.49 13.99 7.54
CA GLY A 211 14.59 15.15 7.60
C GLY A 211 13.23 14.93 6.90
N GLY A 212 12.91 13.70 6.51
CA GLY A 212 11.67 13.38 5.81
C GLY A 212 10.46 13.38 6.73
N ASP A 213 9.37 13.97 6.26
CA ASP A 213 8.09 14.12 6.96
C ASP A 213 7.08 13.03 6.58
N HIS A 214 5.99 12.89 7.36
CA HIS A 214 4.95 11.89 7.10
C HIS A 214 4.30 11.98 5.71
N PRO A 215 3.93 13.15 5.15
CA PRO A 215 3.30 13.21 3.84
C PRO A 215 4.29 13.01 2.68
N MET A 216 5.61 13.09 2.92
CA MET A 216 6.67 13.16 1.90
C MET A 216 6.61 14.48 1.10
N SER A 217 6.60 15.63 1.78
CA SER A 217 6.46 16.95 1.13
C SER A 217 7.68 17.37 0.34
N ASN A 218 8.88 16.92 0.75
CA ASN A 218 10.13 17.32 0.11
C ASN A 218 10.27 16.69 -1.30
N PRO A 219 10.41 17.48 -2.38
CA PRO A 219 10.54 16.95 -3.75
C PRO A 219 11.77 16.05 -3.95
N ALA A 220 12.86 16.26 -3.21
CA ALA A 220 14.03 15.37 -3.27
C ALA A 220 13.72 13.99 -2.69
N HIS A 221 12.94 13.93 -1.61
CA HIS A 221 12.45 12.68 -1.02
C HIS A 221 11.51 11.95 -1.96
N GLN A 222 10.61 12.67 -2.63
CA GLN A 222 9.74 12.12 -3.66
C GLN A 222 10.55 11.49 -4.80
N ARG A 223 11.53 12.19 -5.37
CA ARG A 223 12.40 11.63 -6.43
C ARG A 223 13.15 10.39 -5.97
N ARG A 224 13.75 10.41 -4.77
CA ARG A 224 14.47 9.27 -4.20
C ARG A 224 13.54 8.06 -4.00
N PHE A 225 12.34 8.30 -3.47
CA PHE A 225 11.33 7.27 -3.30
C PHE A 225 10.92 6.66 -4.66
N MET A 226 10.56 7.48 -5.65
CA MET A 226 10.15 6.96 -6.97
C MET A 226 11.27 6.15 -7.65
N HIS A 227 12.51 6.63 -7.57
CA HIS A 227 13.66 5.88 -8.10
C HIS A 227 13.84 4.54 -7.39
N ALA A 228 13.73 4.50 -6.06
CA ALA A 228 13.89 3.26 -5.32
C ALA A 228 12.76 2.25 -5.62
N CYS A 229 11.51 2.71 -5.68
CA CYS A 229 10.36 1.86 -5.97
C CYS A 229 10.40 1.27 -7.38
N THR A 230 10.72 2.10 -8.38
CA THR A 230 10.88 1.63 -9.77
C THR A 230 12.01 0.61 -9.89
N ALA A 231 13.17 0.88 -9.26
CA ALA A 231 14.27 -0.08 -9.21
C ALA A 231 13.92 -1.38 -8.47
N TRP A 232 13.09 -1.32 -7.43
CA TRP A 232 12.64 -2.48 -6.67
C TRP A 232 11.71 -3.39 -7.46
N PHE A 233 10.74 -2.81 -8.18
CA PHE A 233 9.76 -3.60 -8.93
C PHE A 233 10.26 -4.08 -10.30
N LYS A 234 11.24 -3.39 -10.89
CA LYS A 234 11.74 -3.69 -12.24
C LYS A 234 12.16 -5.16 -12.44
N PRO A 235 12.91 -5.82 -11.53
CA PRO A 235 13.31 -7.22 -11.72
C PRO A 235 12.13 -8.19 -11.84
N PHE A 236 11.00 -7.91 -11.17
CA PHE A 236 9.79 -8.73 -11.23
C PHE A 236 8.99 -8.54 -12.53
N SER A 237 9.27 -7.48 -13.30
CA SER A 237 8.56 -7.16 -14.53
C SER A 237 9.03 -7.91 -15.78
N SER A 238 10.21 -8.54 -15.67
CA SER A 238 10.92 -9.26 -16.72
C SER A 238 10.88 -10.78 -16.54
N ALA A 239 10.27 -11.28 -15.45
CA ALA A 239 10.19 -12.71 -15.20
C ALA A 239 9.14 -13.35 -16.12
N ASP A 240 9.62 -14.17 -17.06
CA ASP A 240 8.92 -15.34 -17.60
C ASP A 240 8.54 -16.24 -16.40
N HIS A 241 7.51 -15.88 -15.64
CA HIS A 241 6.88 -16.78 -14.68
C HIS A 241 5.99 -17.76 -15.46
N ARG A 242 6.62 -18.54 -16.35
CA ARG A 242 6.07 -19.84 -16.73
C ARG A 242 6.30 -20.75 -15.54
N GLU A 243 5.19 -21.13 -14.92
CA GLU A 243 5.04 -22.23 -13.97
C GLU A 243 6.23 -23.20 -13.95
N THR A 244 6.99 -23.22 -12.86
CA THR A 244 7.50 -24.50 -12.39
C THR A 244 6.30 -25.27 -11.86
N LYS A 245 5.81 -26.19 -12.70
CA LYS A 245 4.95 -27.31 -12.33
C LYS A 245 5.45 -28.04 -11.10
#